data_AF-A0A1B8EHV1-F1
#
_entry.id   AF-A0A1B8EHV1-F1
#
_cell.length_a   1.000
_cell.length_b   1.000
_cell.length_c   1.000
_cell.angle_alpha   90.00
_cell.angle_beta   90.00
_cell.angle_gamma   90.00
#
_symmetry.space_group_name_H-M   'P 1'
#
loop_
_entity.id
_entity.type
_entity.pdbx_description
1 polymer ?
#
loop_
_entity_poly.entity_id
_entity_poly.type
_entity_poly.pdbx_seq_one_letter_code
_entity_poly.pdbx_strand_id
1 'polypeptide(L)'
;MALTNDYFSYHKEKALHSLHNVPGDIFNAVPIIMAQHGISEDDALALVKQKIIEAEEDHLGKAEELGQKGQLTPELKQYVMACRLGAGGCHFWHASAPRFEIPTVNANSQSSGGIVSSRFQSWMRSALCWV
;
A
#
# COMPACT_ATOMS: atom_id res chain seq x y z
N MET A 1 3.44 -7.50 2.42
CA MET A 1 3.36 -6.74 3.69
C MET A 1 3.45 -5.23 3.50
N ALA A 2 4.41 -4.67 2.74
CA ALA A 2 4.49 -3.21 2.53
C ALA A 2 3.20 -2.61 1.93
N LEU A 3 2.69 -3.19 0.83
CA LEU A 3 1.43 -2.75 0.23
C LEU A 3 0.22 -2.84 1.16
N THR A 4 0.24 -3.79 2.12
CA THR A 4 -0.78 -3.87 3.17
C THR A 4 -0.75 -2.64 4.06
N ASN A 5 0.44 -2.18 4.44
CA ASN A 5 0.59 -0.96 5.21
C ASN A 5 -0.02 0.22 4.45
N ASP A 6 0.43 0.44 3.22
CA ASP A 6 -0.04 1.52 2.35
C ASP A 6 -1.55 1.48 2.15
N TYR A 7 -2.13 0.29 1.91
CA TYR A 7 -3.57 0.12 1.72
C TYR A 7 -4.37 0.59 2.94
N PHE A 8 -4.02 0.11 4.15
CA PHE A 8 -4.76 0.45 5.36
C PHE A 8 -4.41 1.85 5.90
N SER A 9 -3.21 2.37 5.64
CA SER A 9 -2.78 3.69 6.11
C SER A 9 -3.22 4.84 5.21
N TYR A 10 -3.53 4.56 3.94
CA TYR A 10 -3.74 5.61 2.93
C TYR A 10 -4.76 6.67 3.35
N HIS A 11 -5.95 6.28 3.79
CA HIS A 11 -6.99 7.27 4.15
C HIS A 11 -6.56 8.16 5.32
N LYS A 12 -5.88 7.58 6.31
CA LYS A 12 -5.30 8.34 7.43
C LYS A 12 -4.19 9.26 6.96
N GLU A 13 -3.26 8.78 6.13
CA GLU A 13 -2.15 9.57 5.59
C GLU A 13 -2.66 10.75 4.76
N LYS A 14 -3.66 10.52 3.90
CA LYS A 14 -4.34 11.56 3.13
C LYS A 14 -5.02 12.60 4.03
N ALA A 15 -5.72 12.15 5.07
CA ALA A 15 -6.36 13.06 6.03
C ALA A 15 -5.33 13.91 6.78
N LEU A 16 -4.25 13.31 7.28
CA LEU A 16 -3.19 14.01 7.99
C LEU A 16 -2.41 14.97 7.09
N HIS A 17 -2.11 14.55 5.86
CA HIS A 17 -1.43 15.40 4.88
C HIS A 17 -2.24 16.68 4.59
N SER A 18 -3.57 16.52 4.48
CA SER A 18 -4.50 17.64 4.30
C SER A 18 -4.60 18.51 5.56
N LEU A 19 -4.75 17.90 6.73
CA LEU A 19 -4.90 18.61 8.01
C LEU A 19 -3.67 19.43 8.39
N HIS A 20 -2.48 18.89 8.15
CA HIS A 20 -1.22 19.52 8.54
C HIS A 20 -0.64 20.44 7.46
N ASN A 21 -1.32 20.63 6.33
CA ASN A 21 -0.83 21.40 5.18
C ASN A 21 0.62 21.01 4.80
N VAL A 22 0.91 19.71 4.81
CA VAL A 22 2.27 19.21 4.55
C VAL A 22 2.61 19.52 3.08
N PRO A 23 3.73 20.19 2.80
CA PRO A 23 4.16 20.41 1.43
C PRO A 23 4.73 19.11 0.84
N GLY A 24 4.34 18.79 -0.39
CA GLY A 24 4.84 17.62 -1.12
C GLY A 24 3.76 16.61 -1.48
N ASP A 25 4.21 15.43 -1.93
CA ASP A 25 3.35 14.32 -2.31
C ASP A 25 3.26 13.27 -1.19
N ILE A 26 2.15 12.55 -1.12
CA ILE A 26 1.98 11.42 -0.22
C ILE A 26 2.77 10.23 -0.78
N PHE A 27 3.78 9.76 -0.05
CA PHE A 27 4.57 8.59 -0.41
C PHE A 27 3.85 7.29 -0.01
N ASN A 28 2.85 6.93 -0.80
CA ASN A 28 2.03 5.74 -0.62
C ASN A 28 1.77 5.10 -1.99
N ALA A 29 1.61 3.78 -2.06
CA ALA A 29 1.34 3.06 -3.31
C ALA A 29 0.09 3.57 -4.05
N VAL A 30 -0.96 4.00 -3.34
CA VAL A 30 -2.22 4.47 -3.96
C VAL A 30 -2.01 5.67 -4.89
N PRO A 31 -1.50 6.84 -4.42
CA PRO A 31 -1.28 7.99 -5.30
C PRO A 31 -0.22 7.73 -6.39
N ILE A 32 0.77 6.87 -6.13
CA ILE A 32 1.74 6.44 -7.15
C ILE A 32 1.03 5.69 -8.28
N ILE A 33 0.18 4.73 -7.95
CA ILE A 33 -0.59 3.93 -8.91
C ILE A 33 -1.59 4.80 -9.69
N MET A 34 -2.31 5.70 -9.00
CA MET A 34 -3.20 6.67 -9.65
C MET A 34 -2.46 7.45 -10.74
N ALA A 35 -1.27 7.95 -10.42
CA ALA A 35 -0.52 8.79 -11.32
C ALA A 35 0.16 8.00 -12.45
N GLN A 36 0.61 6.79 -12.17
CA GLN A 36 1.20 5.88 -13.17
C GLN A 36 0.17 5.40 -14.20
N HIS A 37 -1.06 5.10 -13.77
CA HIS A 37 -2.07 4.48 -14.63
C HIS A 37 -3.18 5.44 -15.08
N GLY A 38 -3.26 6.64 -14.51
CA GLY A 38 -4.32 7.61 -14.82
C GLY A 38 -5.72 7.16 -14.36
N ILE A 39 -5.79 6.40 -13.27
CA ILE A 39 -7.04 5.79 -12.75
C ILE A 39 -7.56 6.52 -11.51
N SER A 40 -8.82 6.23 -11.16
CA SER A 40 -9.45 6.80 -9.96
C SER A 40 -8.81 6.29 -8.66
N GLU A 41 -9.06 6.98 -7.55
CA GLU A 41 -8.61 6.55 -6.22
C GLU A 41 -9.18 5.18 -5.83
N ASP A 42 -10.47 4.96 -6.10
CA ASP A 42 -11.15 3.68 -5.82
C ASP A 42 -10.54 2.55 -6.66
N ASP A 43 -10.26 2.79 -7.94
CA ASP A 43 -9.60 1.81 -8.81
C ASP A 43 -8.16 1.53 -8.36
N ALA A 44 -7.44 2.55 -7.91
CA ALA A 44 -6.09 2.41 -7.38
C ALA A 44 -6.07 1.60 -6.07
N LEU A 45 -7.01 1.85 -5.16
CA LEU A 45 -7.18 1.06 -3.94
C LEU A 45 -7.52 -0.40 -4.26
N ALA A 46 -8.43 -0.63 -5.22
CA ALA A 46 -8.77 -1.96 -5.70
C ALA A 46 -7.54 -2.67 -6.28
N LEU A 47 -6.73 -1.97 -7.07
CA LEU A 47 -5.50 -2.51 -7.65
C LEU A 47 -4.42 -2.81 -6.59
N VAL A 48 -4.24 -1.95 -5.59
CA VAL A 48 -3.34 -2.24 -4.46
C VAL A 48 -3.79 -3.50 -3.71
N LYS A 49 -5.09 -3.62 -3.42
CA LYS A 49 -5.67 -4.80 -2.77
C LYS A 49 -5.42 -6.06 -3.59
N GLN A 50 -5.65 -6.00 -4.90
CA GLN A 50 -5.41 -7.11 -5.80
C GLN A 50 -3.94 -7.53 -5.78
N LYS A 51 -2.99 -6.59 -5.80
CA LYS A 51 -1.55 -6.88 -5.68
C LYS A 51 -1.16 -7.53 -4.35
N ILE A 52 -1.85 -7.19 -3.25
CA ILE A 52 -1.64 -7.85 -1.95
C ILE A 52 -2.05 -9.32 -2.05
N ILE A 53 -3.24 -9.60 -2.62
CA ILE A 53 -3.77 -10.96 -2.79
C ILE A 53 -2.85 -11.78 -3.69
N GLU A 54 -2.46 -11.24 -4.85
CA GLU A 54 -1.53 -11.89 -5.78
C GLU A 54 -0.20 -12.25 -5.13
N ALA A 55 0.34 -11.36 -4.29
CA ALA A 55 1.57 -11.62 -3.57
C ALA A 55 1.43 -12.71 -2.50
N GLU A 56 0.24 -12.83 -1.88
CA GLU A 56 -0.04 -13.89 -0.89
C GLU A 56 -0.24 -15.25 -1.57
N GLU A 57 -0.94 -15.28 -2.71
CA GLU A 57 -1.10 -16.49 -3.54
C GLU A 57 0.23 -16.98 -4.12
N ASP A 58 1.05 -16.07 -4.66
CA ASP A 58 2.40 -16.38 -5.16
C ASP A 58 3.31 -16.92 -4.04
N HIS A 59 3.24 -16.31 -2.84
CA HIS A 59 3.98 -16.82 -1.69
C HIS A 59 3.54 -18.23 -1.28
N LEU A 60 2.23 -18.50 -1.29
CA LEU A 60 1.69 -19.83 -0.98
C LEU A 60 2.20 -20.87 -1.99
N GLY A 61 2.08 -20.59 -3.29
CA GLY A 61 2.54 -21.51 -4.34
C GLY A 61 4.04 -21.81 -4.23
N LYS A 62 4.86 -20.78 -3.99
CA LYS A 62 6.31 -20.94 -3.80
C LYS A 62 6.66 -21.74 -2.55
N ALA A 63 5.93 -21.53 -1.45
CA ALA A 63 6.16 -22.29 -0.21
C ALA A 63 5.83 -23.78 -0.39
N GLU A 64 4.76 -24.11 -1.11
CA GLU A 64 4.38 -25.49 -1.45
C GLU A 64 5.40 -26.15 -2.37
N GLU A 65 5.83 -25.46 -3.43
CA GLU A 65 6.85 -25.93 -4.37
C GLU A 65 8.17 -26.22 -3.64
N LEU A 66 8.60 -25.32 -2.74
CA LEU A 66 9.79 -25.52 -1.93
C LEU A 66 9.67 -26.73 -0.99
N GLY A 67 8.47 -26.99 -0.46
CA GLY A 67 8.20 -28.17 0.35
C GLY A 67 8.32 -29.48 -0.44
N GLN A 68 7.85 -29.50 -1.68
CA GLN A 68 7.87 -30.67 -2.56
C GLN A 68 9.27 -31.03 -3.07
N LYS A 69 10.13 -30.03 -3.30
CA LYS A 69 11.52 -30.24 -3.79
C LYS A 69 12.44 -30.92 -2.79
N GLY A 70 12.01 -31.14 -1.54
CA GLY A 70 12.70 -32.01 -0.57
C GLY A 70 14.04 -31.52 0.00
N GLN A 71 14.48 -30.31 -0.33
CA GLN A 71 15.84 -29.82 -0.01
C GLN A 71 15.91 -28.81 1.15
N LEU A 72 14.79 -28.47 1.80
CA LEU A 72 14.81 -27.50 2.90
C LEU A 72 15.21 -28.16 4.23
N THR A 73 16.14 -27.53 4.96
CA THR A 73 16.43 -27.89 6.35
C THR A 73 15.20 -27.63 7.24
N PRO A 74 15.07 -28.32 8.39
CA PRO A 74 13.97 -28.09 9.33
C PRO A 74 13.83 -26.62 9.75
N GLU A 75 14.95 -25.93 9.97
CA GLU A 75 15.00 -24.53 10.40
C GLU A 75 14.45 -23.61 9.32
N LEU A 76 14.80 -23.87 8.06
CA LEU A 76 14.32 -23.08 6.94
C LEU A 76 12.82 -23.30 6.70
N LYS A 77 12.31 -24.52 6.91
CA LYS A 77 10.86 -24.79 6.88
C LYS A 77 10.13 -24.00 7.98
N GLN A 78 10.67 -23.99 9.20
CA GLN A 78 10.10 -23.21 10.31
C GLN A 78 10.13 -21.71 10.01
N TYR A 79 11.23 -21.20 9.44
CA TYR A 79 11.36 -19.81 9.06
C TYR A 79 10.30 -19.38 8.02
N VAL A 80 10.13 -20.16 6.95
CA VAL A 80 9.09 -19.89 5.93
C VAL A 80 7.70 -19.88 6.55
N MET A 81 7.38 -20.85 7.43
CA MET A 81 6.11 -20.88 8.14
C MET A 81 5.93 -19.66 9.06
N ALA A 82 6.98 -19.23 9.76
CA ALA A 82 6.95 -18.03 10.59
C ALA A 82 6.70 -16.76 9.76
N CYS A 83 7.32 -16.63 8.57
CA CYS A 83 7.04 -15.54 7.65
C CYS A 83 5.57 -15.51 7.21
N ARG A 84 5.00 -16.67 6.88
CA ARG A 84 3.61 -16.78 6.46
C ARG A 84 2.63 -16.39 7.59
N LEU A 85 2.86 -16.90 8.80
CA LEU A 85 2.08 -16.50 9.97
C LEU A 85 2.25 -15.00 10.28
N GLY A 86 3.47 -14.48 10.12
CA GLY A 86 3.77 -13.06 10.28
C GLY A 86 3.02 -12.18 9.27
N ALA A 87 2.92 -12.61 8.02
CA ALA A 87 2.15 -11.92 6.98
C ALA A 87 0.66 -11.90 7.31
N GLY A 88 0.06 -13.05 7.63
CA GLY A 88 -1.35 -13.13 8.04
C GLY A 88 -1.66 -12.31 9.29
N GLY A 89 -0.79 -12.36 10.30
CA GLY A 89 -0.88 -11.53 11.50
C GLY A 89 -0.77 -10.03 11.19
N CYS A 90 0.10 -9.65 10.25
CA CYS A 90 0.19 -8.27 9.77
C CYS A 90 -1.12 -7.83 9.11
N HIS A 91 -1.71 -8.63 8.22
CA HIS A 91 -2.98 -8.30 7.57
C HIS A 91 -4.09 -8.08 8.60
N PHE A 92 -4.21 -9.00 9.57
CA PHE A 92 -5.19 -8.89 10.64
C PHE A 92 -4.98 -7.62 11.48
N TRP A 93 -3.75 -7.37 11.93
CA TRP A 93 -3.44 -6.20 12.74
C TRP A 93 -3.73 -4.89 11.99
N HIS A 94 -3.39 -4.79 10.71
CA HIS A 94 -3.69 -3.58 9.93
C HIS A 94 -5.21 -3.35 9.77
N ALA A 95 -5.99 -4.43 9.65
CA ALA A 95 -7.43 -4.35 9.53
C ALA A 95 -8.15 -4.00 10.85
N SER A 96 -7.55 -4.30 12.00
CA SER A 96 -8.21 -4.18 13.31
C SER A 96 -7.60 -3.12 14.23
N ALA A 97 -6.38 -2.63 13.95
CA ALA A 97 -5.68 -1.74 14.88
C ALA A 97 -6.21 -0.30 14.81
N PRO A 98 -6.44 0.35 15.96
CA PRO A 98 -6.84 1.77 16.01
C PRO A 98 -5.85 2.72 15.33
N ARG A 99 -4.61 2.27 15.10
CA ARG A 99 -3.57 3.03 14.39
C ARG A 99 -4.05 3.54 13.02
N PHE A 100 -4.92 2.79 12.33
CA PHE A 100 -5.36 3.09 10.96
C PHE A 100 -6.69 3.83 10.91
N GLU A 101 -7.28 4.16 12.06
CA GLU A 101 -8.48 4.98 12.12
C GLU A 101 -8.20 6.39 11.60
N ILE A 102 -9.17 6.93 10.86
CA ILE A 102 -9.11 8.31 10.34
C ILE A 102 -9.40 9.24 11.53
N PRO A 103 -8.54 10.24 11.81
CA PRO A 103 -8.80 11.21 12.86
C PRO A 103 -10.15 11.91 12.62
N THR A 104 -11.04 11.91 13.61
CA THR A 104 -12.28 12.68 13.55
C THR A 104 -11.94 14.17 13.58
N VAL A 105 -12.03 14.83 12.43
CA VAL A 105 -11.94 16.29 12.35
C VAL A 105 -13.28 16.85 12.82
N ASN A 106 -13.28 17.60 13.94
CA ASN A 106 -14.47 18.34 14.36
C ASN A 106 -14.91 19.25 13.20
N ALA A 107 -16.17 19.11 12.77
CA ALA A 107 -16.75 19.62 11.52
C ALA A 107 -16.83 21.17 11.37
N ASN A 108 -15.99 21.93 12.08
CA ASN A 108 -16.00 23.39 12.07
C ASN A 108 -14.85 24.03 11.29
N SER A 109 -14.05 23.28 10.52
CA SER A 109 -13.04 23.87 9.61
C SER A 109 -13.32 23.52 8.16
N GLN A 110 -14.00 24.48 7.52
CA GLN A 110 -14.42 24.64 6.12
C GLN A 110 -13.60 23.98 4.99
N SER A 111 -14.38 23.51 4.01
CA SER A 111 -14.18 23.48 2.55
C SER A 111 -12.92 24.13 1.94
N SER A 112 -12.26 23.42 1.01
CA SER A 112 -12.08 23.83 -0.41
C SER A 112 -11.18 22.88 -1.20
N GLY A 113 -11.64 22.50 -2.40
CA GLY A 113 -10.79 22.26 -3.57
C GLY A 113 -10.16 20.86 -3.72
N GLY A 114 -10.64 20.11 -4.70
CA GLY A 114 -9.92 18.95 -5.23
C GLY A 114 -8.57 19.39 -5.79
N ILE A 115 -7.48 18.91 -5.18
CA ILE A 115 -6.12 19.10 -5.66
C ILE A 115 -5.67 17.77 -6.25
N VAL A 116 -6.08 17.52 -7.49
CA VAL A 116 -5.37 16.57 -8.35
C VAL A 116 -4.20 17.35 -8.94
N SER A 117 -3.01 17.08 -8.40
CA SER A 117 -1.76 17.78 -8.68
C SER A 117 -1.28 17.55 -10.12
N SER A 118 -1.26 18.61 -10.91
CA SER A 118 -0.65 18.70 -12.24
C SER A 118 0.89 18.59 -12.22
N ARG A 119 1.53 18.53 -11.04
CA ARG A 119 3.00 18.47 -10.92
C ARG A 119 3.58 17.09 -11.21
N PHE A 120 2.85 16.01 -10.93
CA PHE A 120 3.36 14.66 -11.18
C PHE A 120 3.55 14.36 -12.68
N GLN A 121 2.67 14.91 -13.53
CA GLN A 121 2.79 14.81 -14.99
C GLN A 121 4.00 15.57 -15.55
N SER A 122 4.43 16.66 -14.90
CA SER A 122 5.59 17.45 -15.32
C SER A 122 6.91 16.73 -15.02
N TRP A 123 7.00 16.06 -13.86
CA TRP A 123 8.18 15.29 -13.47
C TRP A 123 8.38 14.05 -14.35
N MET A 124 7.32 13.28 -14.65
CA MET A 124 7.43 12.12 -15.56
C MET A 124 7.83 12.51 -16.99
N ARG A 125 7.41 13.69 -17.48
CA ARG A 125 7.85 14.20 -18.80
C ARG A 125 9.31 14.62 -18.82
N SER A 126 9.86 15.07 -17.69
CA SER A 126 11.27 15.49 -17.59
C SER A 126 12.23 14.30 -17.48
N ALA A 127 11.76 13.18 -16.91
CA ALA A 127 12.53 11.94 -16.78
C ALA A 127 12.63 11.13 -18.09
N LEU A 128 11.76 11.38 -19.07
CA LEU A 128 11.76 10.72 -20.40
C LEU A 128 12.58 11.48 -21.46
N CYS A 129 13.20 12.62 -21.13
CA CYS A 129 14.06 13.38 -22.04
C CYS A 129 15.56 13.03 -21.97
N TRP A 130 15.92 11.93 -21.28
CA TRP A 130 17.27 11.36 -21.29
C TRP A 130 17.24 9.93 -21.84
N VAL A 131 16.86 9.80 -23.11
CA VAL A 131 17.25 8.70 -24.02
C VAL A 131 17.56 9.32 -25.37
#